data_AF-A0A1G9ZZC0-F1
#
_entry.id   AF-A0A1G9ZZC0-F1
#
_cell.length_a   1.000
_cell.length_b   1.000
_cell.length_c   1.000
_cell.angle_alpha   90.00
_cell.angle_beta   90.00
_cell.angle_gamma   90.00
#
_symmetry.space_group_name_H-M   'P 1'
#
loop_
_entity.id
_entity.type
_entity.pdbx_description
1 polymer ?
#
loop_
_entity_poly.entity_id
_entity_poly.type
_entity_poly.pdbx_seq_one_letter_code
_entity_poly.pdbx_strand_id
1 'polypeptide(L)'
;MDEQLKDLRKAMNNSLFKQNNFSEHQKAIVRLSVNKKQKFNFVPAIIIILFLTVSSVLGLSYINDKQSAAYLTANHDLEAQLFVNQRNTEHTLFFLKNELTISTNPSYRLTPDSSDLEKSSFEPATQTVYENISVKTDGDQYFVNSGEEHILTLKKIAPRLVEDEDGNVFSTQKYLSDLLAIEVVNESDIKLTSIEILATNEDKFDGKIKSERLSKSPLIAKMEVNRSEFHRVVEFQVNVTLADGTEHTLNDTILLDGAYEDLYLFRIVGSSVEKLRILKK
;
A
#
# COMPACT_ATOMS: atom_id res chain seq x y z
N MET A 1 -13.55 53.46 -10.70
CA MET A 1 -13.00 52.34 -11.51
C MET A 1 -13.05 52.63 -13.01
N ASP A 2 -14.07 53.35 -13.50
CA ASP A 2 -14.16 53.73 -14.92
C ASP A 2 -13.14 54.78 -15.41
N GLU A 3 -12.64 55.64 -14.52
CA GLU A 3 -11.58 56.61 -14.89
C GLU A 3 -10.23 55.93 -15.12
N GLN A 4 -9.87 54.93 -14.31
CA GLN A 4 -8.63 54.16 -14.47
C GLN A 4 -8.65 53.32 -15.76
N LEU A 5 -9.81 52.81 -16.18
CA LEU A 5 -10.00 52.12 -17.46
C LEU A 5 -9.97 53.07 -18.66
N LYS A 6 -10.47 54.31 -18.50
CA LYS A 6 -10.36 55.36 -19.52
C LYS A 6 -8.91 55.78 -19.73
N ASP A 7 -8.14 55.96 -18.66
CA ASP A 7 -6.72 56.32 -18.76
C ASP A 7 -5.85 55.18 -19.30
N LEU A 8 -6.17 53.92 -18.98
CA LEU A 8 -5.48 52.77 -19.58
C LEU A 8 -5.73 52.66 -21.09
N ARG A 9 -6.98 52.89 -21.54
CA ARG A 9 -7.32 52.94 -22.98
C ARG A 9 -6.65 54.11 -23.69
N LYS A 10 -6.55 55.26 -23.04
CA LYS A 10 -5.89 56.47 -23.58
C LYS A 10 -4.37 56.26 -23.67
N ALA A 11 -3.77 55.59 -22.70
CA ALA A 11 -2.35 55.22 -22.67
C ALA A 11 -2.01 54.16 -23.73
N MET A 12 -2.82 53.12 -23.90
CA MET A 12 -2.63 52.09 -24.93
C MET A 12 -2.77 52.64 -26.36
N ASN A 13 -3.78 53.49 -26.61
CA ASN A 13 -3.94 54.11 -27.93
C ASN A 13 -2.79 55.07 -28.27
N ASN A 14 -2.18 55.71 -27.26
CA ASN A 14 -1.05 56.61 -27.46
C ASN A 14 0.30 55.91 -27.56
N SER A 15 0.47 54.67 -27.08
CA SER A 15 1.74 53.95 -27.16
C SER A 15 1.85 53.02 -28.37
N LEU A 16 0.76 52.33 -28.75
CA LEU A 16 0.79 51.34 -29.85
C LEU A 16 0.84 51.94 -31.27
N PHE A 17 0.47 53.21 -31.43
CA PHE A 17 0.42 53.87 -32.75
C PHE A 17 1.39 55.06 -32.90
N LYS A 18 2.15 55.44 -31.87
CA LYS A 18 3.14 56.53 -31.97
C LYS A 18 4.50 56.11 -32.51
N GLN A 19 4.82 54.81 -32.53
CA GLN A 19 6.13 54.33 -32.96
C GLN A 19 6.17 53.64 -34.33
N ASN A 20 5.04 53.41 -35.00
CA ASN A 20 5.01 52.83 -36.33
C ASN A 20 3.99 53.55 -37.22
N ASN A 21 4.43 53.98 -38.40
CA ASN A 21 3.62 54.65 -39.43
C ASN A 21 2.62 53.67 -40.08
N PHE A 22 1.61 53.24 -39.32
CA PHE A 22 0.49 52.48 -39.88
C PHE A 22 -0.39 53.40 -40.72
N SER A 23 -0.68 52.99 -41.95
CA SER A 23 -1.61 53.72 -42.82
C SER A 23 -3.03 53.66 -42.27
N GLU A 24 -3.87 54.66 -42.58
CA GLU A 24 -5.28 54.71 -42.13
C GLU A 24 -6.07 53.44 -42.52
N HIS A 25 -5.68 52.80 -43.62
CA HIS A 25 -6.25 51.53 -44.05
C HIS A 25 -5.91 50.36 -43.11
N GLN A 26 -4.70 50.31 -42.54
CA GLN A 26 -4.30 49.27 -41.60
C GLN A 26 -4.98 49.46 -40.23
N LYS A 27 -5.18 50.71 -39.81
CA LYS A 27 -5.95 51.03 -38.59
C LYS A 27 -7.43 50.61 -38.73
N ALA A 28 -8.01 50.77 -39.92
CA ALA A 28 -9.39 50.35 -40.20
C ALA A 28 -9.56 48.82 -40.15
N ILE A 29 -8.60 48.05 -40.66
CA ILE A 29 -8.61 46.58 -40.63
C ILE A 29 -8.54 46.06 -39.18
N VAL A 30 -7.69 46.66 -38.34
CA VAL A 30 -7.58 46.27 -36.91
C VAL A 30 -8.84 46.65 -36.13
N ARG A 31 -9.50 47.77 -36.45
CA ARG A 31 -10.79 48.12 -35.84
C ARG A 31 -11.92 47.16 -36.24
N LEU A 32 -11.87 46.62 -37.47
CA LEU A 32 -12.82 45.61 -37.95
C LEU A 32 -12.58 44.22 -37.33
N SER A 33 -11.33 43.85 -37.03
CA SER A 33 -11.02 42.58 -36.37
C SER A 33 -11.37 42.57 -34.87
N VAL A 34 -11.29 43.71 -34.19
CA VAL A 34 -11.62 43.82 -32.75
C VAL A 34 -13.14 43.89 -32.48
N ASN A 35 -13.96 44.28 -33.47
CA ASN A 35 -15.42 44.40 -33.30
C ASN A 35 -16.24 43.22 -33.86
N LYS A 36 -15.59 42.17 -34.39
CA LYS A 36 -16.31 40.96 -34.82
C LYS A 36 -16.55 40.06 -33.61
N LYS A 37 -17.70 40.26 -32.94
CA LYS A 37 -18.27 39.31 -31.96
C LYS A 37 -18.49 37.95 -32.63
N GLN A 38 -17.46 37.11 -32.65
CA GLN A 38 -17.59 35.70 -32.99
C GLN A 38 -17.88 34.93 -31.70
N LYS A 39 -19.16 34.59 -31.52
CA LYS A 39 -19.61 33.61 -30.53
C LYS A 39 -18.95 32.27 -30.86
N PHE A 40 -17.86 31.94 -30.17
CA PHE A 40 -17.23 30.63 -30.22
C PHE A 40 -17.86 29.73 -29.15
N ASN A 41 -18.75 28.83 -29.58
CA ASN A 41 -19.31 27.75 -28.76
C ASN A 41 -18.24 26.64 -28.56
N PHE A 42 -17.24 26.87 -27.71
CA PHE A 42 -16.15 25.91 -27.45
C PHE A 42 -16.10 25.43 -25.99
N VAL A 43 -17.26 25.25 -25.36
CA VAL A 43 -17.39 24.84 -23.96
C VAL A 43 -17.86 23.38 -23.71
N PRO A 44 -18.33 22.54 -24.67
CA PRO A 44 -18.67 21.16 -24.32
C PRO A 44 -17.45 20.24 -24.20
N ALA A 45 -16.44 20.36 -25.07
CA ALA A 45 -15.35 19.39 -25.15
C ALA A 45 -14.36 19.47 -23.98
N ILE A 46 -14.04 20.68 -23.51
CA ILE A 46 -13.09 20.87 -22.38
C ILE A 46 -13.70 20.35 -21.09
N ILE A 47 -15.00 20.55 -20.85
CA ILE A 47 -15.68 20.03 -19.65
C ILE A 47 -15.75 18.50 -19.69
N ILE A 48 -16.03 17.90 -20.85
CA ILE A 48 -16.08 16.43 -21.00
C ILE A 48 -14.70 15.81 -20.79
N ILE A 49 -13.64 16.40 -21.35
CA ILE A 49 -12.26 15.93 -21.15
C ILE A 49 -11.86 16.08 -19.68
N LEU A 50 -12.17 17.22 -19.05
CA LEU A 50 -11.89 17.44 -17.63
C LEU A 50 -12.61 16.42 -16.75
N PHE A 51 -13.89 16.13 -17.04
CA PHE A 51 -14.69 15.14 -16.32
C PHE A 51 -14.16 13.71 -16.51
N LEU A 52 -13.72 13.34 -17.71
CA LEU A 52 -13.08 12.05 -17.99
C LEU A 52 -11.72 11.92 -17.28
N THR A 53 -10.91 12.98 -17.23
CA THR A 53 -9.64 12.95 -16.49
C THR A 53 -9.85 12.88 -14.98
N VAL A 54 -10.80 13.64 -14.42
CA VAL A 54 -11.12 13.58 -12.99
C VAL A 54 -11.72 12.23 -12.62
N SER A 55 -12.59 11.66 -13.46
CA SER A 55 -13.17 10.34 -13.25
C SER A 55 -12.15 9.20 -13.40
N SER A 56 -11.13 9.35 -14.27
CA SER A 56 -10.03 8.40 -14.40
C SER A 56 -9.08 8.46 -13.19
N VAL A 57 -8.80 9.65 -12.67
CA VAL A 57 -7.96 9.81 -11.47
C VAL A 57 -8.67 9.29 -10.23
N LEU A 58 -9.97 9.57 -10.08
CA LEU A 58 -10.79 9.02 -8.99
C LEU A 58 -11.02 7.51 -9.14
N GLY A 59 -11.17 7.00 -10.37
CA GLY A 59 -11.29 5.57 -10.65
C GLY A 59 -10.02 4.80 -10.32
N LEU A 60 -8.84 5.36 -10.59
CA LEU A 60 -7.55 4.76 -10.19
C LEU A 60 -7.37 4.76 -8.66
N SER A 61 -7.80 5.83 -7.96
CA SER A 61 -7.79 5.85 -6.49
C SER A 61 -8.77 4.87 -5.86
N TYR A 62 -9.90 4.56 -6.51
CA TYR A 62 -10.91 3.61 -6.02
C TYR A 62 -10.52 2.14 -6.29
N ILE A 63 -9.72 1.87 -7.35
CA ILE A 63 -9.25 0.52 -7.66
C ILE A 63 -8.11 0.06 -6.72
N ASN A 64 -7.45 1.00 -6.02
CA ASN A 64 -6.45 0.66 -5.00
C ASN A 64 -7.03 0.26 -3.64
N ASP A 65 -8.37 0.21 -3.51
CA ASP A 65 -9.06 -0.31 -2.32
C ASP A 65 -9.43 -1.80 -2.47
N LYS A 66 -8.77 -2.51 -3.41
CA LYS A 66 -8.75 -3.97 -3.40
C LYS A 66 -7.96 -4.42 -2.18
N GLN A 67 -8.68 -5.05 -1.24
CA GLN A 67 -8.21 -5.81 -0.08
C GLN A 67 -6.83 -6.43 -0.28
N SER A 68 -5.76 -5.68 -0.02
CA SER A 68 -4.47 -6.26 0.23
C SER A 68 -4.46 -6.56 1.70
N ALA A 69 -4.54 -7.85 2.05
CA ALA A 69 -4.16 -8.33 3.36
C ALA A 69 -2.88 -7.62 3.79
N ALA A 70 -2.90 -6.93 4.92
CA ALA A 70 -1.74 -6.21 5.39
C ALA A 70 -0.82 -7.20 6.12
N TYR A 71 0.31 -7.51 5.48
CA TYR A 71 1.32 -8.39 6.04
C TYR A 71 2.42 -7.57 6.71
N LEU A 72 2.88 -8.08 7.84
CA LEU A 72 3.99 -7.51 8.57
C LEU A 72 5.22 -8.36 8.36
N THR A 73 6.36 -7.68 8.28
CA THR A 73 7.66 -8.30 8.09
C THR A 73 8.60 -7.91 9.23
N ALA A 74 9.38 -8.89 9.71
CA ALA A 74 10.49 -8.65 10.62
C ALA A 74 11.79 -9.22 10.03
N ASN A 75 12.92 -8.63 10.40
CA ASN A 75 14.23 -8.97 9.83
C ASN A 75 14.65 -10.44 10.03
N HIS A 76 14.05 -11.12 11.02
CA HIS A 76 14.34 -12.51 11.34
C HIS A 76 13.36 -13.51 10.70
N ASP A 77 12.32 -13.04 10.01
CA ASP A 77 11.29 -13.90 9.41
C ASP A 77 11.88 -14.91 8.42
N LEU A 78 12.88 -14.50 7.65
CA LEU A 78 13.51 -15.32 6.63
C LEU A 78 14.51 -16.33 7.21
N GLU A 79 14.97 -16.16 8.44
CA GLU A 79 16.04 -16.98 9.01
C GLU A 79 15.62 -18.45 9.21
N ALA A 80 16.53 -19.38 8.89
CA ALA A 80 16.31 -20.82 8.97
C ALA A 80 15.07 -21.30 8.17
N GLN A 81 14.86 -20.71 6.99
CA GLN A 81 13.76 -21.00 6.07
C GLN A 81 14.28 -21.47 4.70
N LEU A 82 13.59 -22.46 4.14
CA LEU A 82 13.75 -22.91 2.76
C LEU A 82 12.52 -22.49 1.97
N PHE A 83 12.76 -21.69 0.94
CA PHE A 83 11.77 -21.22 0.00
C PHE A 83 11.89 -21.99 -1.31
N VAL A 84 10.77 -22.52 -1.77
CA VAL A 84 10.67 -23.27 -3.03
C VAL A 84 9.74 -22.53 -3.96
N ASN A 85 10.21 -22.21 -5.17
CA ASN A 85 9.39 -21.56 -6.18
C ASN A 85 8.22 -22.47 -6.59
N GLN A 86 7.01 -21.91 -6.64
CA GLN A 86 5.78 -22.67 -6.87
C GLN A 86 5.62 -23.16 -8.31
N ARG A 87 6.23 -22.48 -9.28
CA ARG A 87 6.16 -22.84 -10.71
C ARG A 87 7.35 -23.68 -11.14
N ASN A 88 8.51 -23.45 -10.55
CA ASN A 88 9.73 -24.20 -10.78
C ASN A 88 10.36 -24.59 -9.45
N THR A 89 10.01 -25.76 -8.92
CA THR A 89 10.49 -26.24 -7.61
C THR A 89 12.00 -26.41 -7.53
N GLU A 90 12.70 -26.32 -8.66
CA GLU A 90 14.15 -26.44 -8.78
C GLU A 90 14.87 -25.13 -8.47
N HIS A 91 14.13 -24.01 -8.42
CA HIS A 91 14.62 -22.72 -7.95
C HIS A 91 14.27 -22.55 -6.47
N THR A 92 15.31 -22.48 -5.63
CA THR A 92 15.17 -22.36 -4.18
C THR A 92 15.99 -21.22 -3.60
N LEU A 93 15.48 -20.64 -2.51
CA LEU A 93 16.19 -19.69 -1.66
C LEU A 93 16.31 -20.30 -0.27
N PHE A 94 17.52 -20.43 0.26
CA PHE A 94 17.75 -20.96 1.59
C PHE A 94 18.50 -19.95 2.45
N PHE A 95 17.88 -19.55 3.55
CA PHE A 95 18.40 -18.56 4.49
C PHE A 95 18.83 -19.26 5.77
N LEU A 96 20.11 -19.14 6.13
CA LEU A 96 20.65 -19.74 7.35
C LEU A 96 21.87 -18.97 7.86
N LYS A 97 21.84 -18.55 9.13
CA LYS A 97 22.97 -17.95 9.87
C LYS A 97 23.65 -16.82 9.10
N ASN A 98 22.87 -15.86 8.60
CA ASN A 98 23.36 -14.75 7.76
C ASN A 98 23.95 -15.20 6.42
N GLU A 99 23.56 -16.34 5.88
CA GLU A 99 23.87 -16.76 4.51
C GLU A 99 22.57 -16.91 3.72
N LEU A 100 22.63 -16.52 2.43
CA LEU A 100 21.63 -16.83 1.43
C LEU A 100 22.23 -17.75 0.39
N THR A 101 21.67 -18.94 0.23
CA THR A 101 21.95 -19.84 -0.88
C THR A 101 20.82 -19.77 -1.90
N ILE A 102 21.15 -19.41 -3.14
CA ILE A 102 20.23 -19.50 -4.29
C ILE A 102 20.65 -20.71 -5.11
N SER A 103 19.73 -21.64 -5.35
CA SER A 103 19.99 -22.82 -6.17
C SER A 103 19.01 -22.89 -7.32
N THR A 104 19.51 -23.19 -8.52
CA THR A 104 18.71 -23.57 -9.68
C THR A 104 19.25 -24.90 -10.18
N ASN A 105 18.53 -25.99 -9.90
CA ASN A 105 18.80 -27.27 -10.53
C ASN A 105 18.12 -27.32 -11.90
N PRO A 106 18.80 -27.76 -12.96
CA PRO A 106 18.15 -28.11 -14.20
C PRO A 106 17.48 -29.48 -14.05
N SER A 107 16.25 -29.58 -14.54
CA SER A 107 15.45 -30.79 -14.45
C SER A 107 16.13 -31.99 -15.08
N TYR A 108 16.14 -33.12 -14.38
CA TYR A 108 16.30 -34.41 -15.05
C TYR A 108 15.02 -34.64 -15.88
N ARG A 109 15.10 -34.47 -17.21
CA ARG A 109 14.09 -35.04 -18.10
C ARG A 109 14.10 -36.57 -17.94
N LEU A 110 13.26 -37.09 -17.05
CA LEU A 110 12.97 -38.52 -16.94
C LEU A 110 12.00 -38.93 -18.05
N THR A 111 12.48 -38.92 -19.28
CA THR A 111 11.97 -39.77 -20.38
C THR A 111 12.89 -39.59 -21.59
N PRO A 112 13.80 -40.55 -21.88
CA PRO A 112 14.34 -40.66 -23.21
C PRO A 112 13.25 -41.32 -24.07
N ASP A 113 12.57 -40.55 -24.92
CA ASP A 113 12.04 -41.15 -26.15
C ASP A 113 13.26 -41.64 -26.93
N SER A 114 13.29 -42.95 -27.18
CA SER A 114 14.45 -43.72 -27.64
C SER A 114 14.87 -43.44 -29.10
N SER A 115 14.66 -42.22 -29.60
CA SER A 115 14.98 -41.86 -30.99
C SER A 115 15.78 -40.59 -31.21
N ASP A 116 16.01 -39.72 -30.20
CA ASP A 116 16.84 -38.51 -30.37
C ASP A 116 17.94 -38.42 -29.30
N LEU A 117 19.02 -39.16 -29.51
CA LEU A 117 20.20 -39.23 -28.63
C LEU A 117 21.28 -38.18 -28.95
N GLU A 118 20.96 -37.11 -29.67
CA GLU A 118 21.90 -36.03 -29.93
C GLU A 118 21.35 -34.67 -29.47
N LYS A 119 21.96 -34.15 -28.40
CA LYS A 119 21.72 -32.85 -27.72
C LYS A 119 20.66 -32.85 -26.61
N SER A 120 20.83 -33.73 -25.62
CA SER A 120 20.53 -33.35 -24.23
C SER A 120 21.62 -32.37 -23.76
N SER A 121 21.37 -31.06 -23.84
CA SER A 121 22.22 -30.09 -23.15
C SER A 121 21.92 -30.18 -21.66
N PHE A 122 22.78 -30.87 -20.91
CA PHE A 122 22.84 -30.72 -19.47
C PHE A 122 23.30 -29.30 -19.18
N GLU A 123 22.38 -28.44 -18.74
CA GLU A 123 22.81 -27.26 -18.00
C GLU A 123 23.36 -27.74 -16.64
N PRO A 124 24.44 -27.15 -16.11
CA PRO A 124 24.90 -27.47 -14.76
C PRO A 124 23.96 -26.84 -13.72
N ALA A 125 23.74 -27.55 -12.62
CA ALA A 125 23.15 -26.94 -11.43
C ALA A 125 23.99 -25.73 -11.01
N THR A 126 23.36 -24.57 -10.90
CA THR A 126 24.03 -23.36 -10.41
C THR A 126 23.60 -23.11 -8.98
N GLN A 127 24.59 -23.04 -8.09
CA GLN A 127 24.42 -22.67 -6.70
C GLN A 127 25.27 -21.42 -6.44
N THR A 128 24.63 -20.37 -5.94
CA THR A 128 25.30 -19.14 -5.54
C THR A 128 25.09 -18.95 -4.05
N VAL A 129 26.15 -18.64 -3.31
CA VAL A 129 26.12 -18.41 -1.87
C VAL A 129 26.55 -16.98 -1.60
N TYR A 130 25.70 -16.24 -0.89
CA TYR A 130 25.98 -14.90 -0.38
C TYR A 130 26.17 -14.98 1.13
N GLU A 131 27.36 -14.62 1.59
CA GLU A 131 27.69 -14.58 3.02
C GLU A 131 27.36 -13.22 3.64
N ASN A 132 27.31 -13.15 4.97
CA ASN A 132 27.11 -11.92 5.74
C ASN A 132 25.89 -11.10 5.29
N ILE A 133 24.79 -11.80 4.96
CA ILE A 133 23.58 -11.13 4.55
C ILE A 133 22.97 -10.34 5.71
N SER A 134 22.34 -9.22 5.37
CA SER A 134 21.53 -8.40 6.25
C SER A 134 20.15 -8.22 5.62
N VAL A 135 19.11 -8.43 6.42
CA VAL A 135 17.72 -8.24 6.02
C VAL A 135 17.20 -6.97 6.66
N LYS A 136 16.71 -6.06 5.84
CA LYS A 136 15.94 -4.88 6.27
C LYS A 136 14.49 -5.05 5.82
N THR A 137 13.56 -4.46 6.56
CA THR A 137 12.14 -4.51 6.21
C THR A 137 11.53 -3.13 6.07
N ASP A 138 10.57 -3.01 5.15
CA ASP A 138 9.66 -1.86 5.04
C ASP A 138 8.27 -2.37 4.62
N GLY A 139 7.27 -2.18 5.49
CA GLY A 139 5.93 -2.71 5.28
C GLY A 139 5.90 -4.24 5.09
N ASP A 140 5.53 -4.66 3.87
CA ASP A 140 5.45 -6.06 3.46
C ASP A 140 6.69 -6.56 2.71
N GLN A 141 7.77 -5.77 2.66
CA GLN A 141 8.97 -6.07 1.87
C GLN A 141 10.18 -6.43 2.73
N TYR A 142 10.96 -7.38 2.24
CA TYR A 142 12.29 -7.75 2.72
C TYR A 142 13.34 -7.31 1.69
N PHE A 143 14.35 -6.57 2.15
CA PHE A 143 15.51 -6.18 1.36
C PHE A 143 16.72 -6.95 1.86
N VAL A 144 17.22 -7.88 1.04
CA VAL A 144 18.37 -8.74 1.37
C VAL A 144 19.63 -8.15 0.75
N ASN A 145 20.64 -7.86 1.57
CA ASN A 145 21.90 -7.26 1.13
C ASN A 145 23.08 -8.08 1.66
N SER A 146 24.15 -8.25 0.90
CA SER A 146 25.43 -8.82 1.35
C SER A 146 26.47 -7.71 1.40
N GLY A 147 26.87 -7.29 2.60
CA GLY A 147 27.68 -6.07 2.77
C GLY A 147 26.95 -4.83 2.25
N GLU A 148 27.52 -4.17 1.24
CA GLU A 148 26.94 -2.99 0.58
C GLU A 148 26.14 -3.34 -0.70
N GLU A 149 26.18 -4.60 -1.13
CA GLU A 149 25.50 -5.05 -2.35
C GLU A 149 24.07 -5.49 -2.05
N HIS A 150 23.12 -4.95 -2.83
CA HIS A 150 21.74 -5.42 -2.81
C HIS A 150 21.64 -6.72 -3.60
N ILE A 151 21.09 -7.77 -2.98
CA ILE A 151 20.98 -9.10 -3.59
C ILE A 151 19.61 -9.32 -4.20
N LEU A 152 18.55 -9.11 -3.41
CA LEU A 152 17.17 -9.28 -3.86
C LEU A 152 16.17 -8.58 -2.93
N THR A 153 14.98 -8.34 -3.47
CA THR A 153 13.79 -7.88 -2.75
C THR A 153 12.73 -8.99 -2.77
N LEU A 154 12.11 -9.26 -1.61
CA LEU A 154 10.98 -10.19 -1.49
C LEU A 154 9.79 -9.46 -0.90
N LYS A 155 8.62 -9.60 -1.50
CA LYS A 155 7.35 -9.12 -0.98
C LYS A 155 6.60 -10.26 -0.31
N LYS A 156 6.21 -10.10 0.95
CA LYS A 156 5.32 -11.05 1.63
C LYS A 156 3.90 -10.90 1.08
N ILE A 157 3.40 -11.95 0.45
CA ILE A 157 2.07 -11.95 -0.18
C ILE A 157 1.10 -12.93 0.50
N ALA A 158 1.60 -13.78 1.39
CA ALA A 158 0.79 -14.62 2.27
C ALA A 158 1.62 -15.04 3.50
N PRO A 159 1.01 -15.67 4.53
CA PRO A 159 1.72 -16.05 5.75
C PRO A 159 2.93 -16.98 5.54
N ARG A 160 3.03 -17.67 4.40
CA ARG A 160 4.12 -18.58 4.02
C ARG A 160 4.63 -18.36 2.60
N LEU A 161 4.24 -17.26 1.97
CA LEU A 161 4.54 -16.98 0.56
C LEU A 161 5.23 -15.62 0.43
N VAL A 162 6.26 -15.61 -0.40
CA VAL A 162 6.95 -14.40 -0.83
C VAL A 162 7.01 -14.34 -2.36
N GLU A 163 7.05 -13.14 -2.91
CA GLU A 163 7.17 -12.86 -4.34
C GLU A 163 8.43 -12.04 -4.58
N ASP A 164 9.27 -12.39 -5.55
CA ASP A 164 10.41 -11.57 -5.96
C ASP A 164 10.01 -10.46 -6.94
N GLU A 165 10.98 -9.64 -7.35
CA GLU A 165 10.74 -8.52 -8.28
C GLU A 165 10.30 -8.98 -9.69
N ASP A 166 10.61 -10.22 -10.06
CA ASP A 166 10.23 -10.84 -11.33
C ASP A 166 8.83 -11.50 -11.28
N GLY A 167 8.16 -11.46 -10.12
CA GLY A 167 6.85 -12.08 -9.92
C GLY A 167 6.90 -13.59 -9.68
N ASN A 168 8.06 -14.14 -9.35
CA ASN A 168 8.18 -15.53 -8.94
C ASN A 168 7.71 -15.69 -7.49
N VAL A 169 6.74 -16.57 -7.29
CA VAL A 169 6.21 -16.87 -5.96
C VAL A 169 6.96 -18.05 -5.36
N PHE A 170 7.51 -17.85 -4.18
CA PHE A 170 8.15 -18.87 -3.37
C PHE A 170 7.34 -19.20 -2.14
N SER A 171 7.39 -20.46 -1.73
CA SER A 171 6.68 -20.99 -0.57
C SER A 171 7.61 -21.62 0.43
N THR A 172 7.30 -21.47 1.71
CA THR A 172 8.00 -22.11 2.83
C THR A 172 7.03 -22.97 3.66
N GLN A 173 7.58 -23.87 4.47
CA GLN A 173 6.81 -24.70 5.39
C GLN A 173 6.40 -23.97 6.66
N LYS A 174 7.19 -22.98 7.10
CA LYS A 174 6.96 -22.24 8.33
C LYS A 174 6.25 -20.93 8.06
N TYR A 175 5.50 -20.44 9.04
CA TYR A 175 4.96 -19.08 8.99
C TYR A 175 6.12 -18.07 9.05
N LEU A 176 6.00 -17.01 8.26
CA LEU A 176 7.02 -15.97 8.18
C LEU A 176 6.97 -15.03 9.37
N SER A 177 5.79 -14.74 9.91
CA SER A 177 5.66 -13.89 11.10
C SER A 177 4.85 -14.59 12.18
N ASP A 178 5.30 -14.49 13.42
CA ASP A 178 4.55 -14.78 14.63
C ASP A 178 3.86 -13.54 15.19
N LEU A 179 4.02 -12.38 14.55
CA LEU A 179 3.37 -11.15 14.98
C LEU A 179 1.98 -11.03 14.37
N LEU A 180 1.07 -10.55 15.20
CA LEU A 180 -0.22 -10.03 14.80
C LEU A 180 -0.32 -8.58 15.28
N ALA A 181 -0.80 -7.70 14.44
CA ALA A 181 -1.12 -6.33 14.79
C ALA A 181 -2.61 -6.08 14.69
N ILE A 182 -3.11 -5.22 15.56
CA ILE A 182 -4.47 -4.70 15.51
C ILE A 182 -4.36 -3.20 15.46
N GLU A 183 -4.80 -2.65 14.33
CA GLU A 183 -4.94 -1.22 14.16
C GLU A 183 -6.36 -0.80 14.51
N VAL A 184 -6.52 0.08 15.48
CA VAL A 184 -7.79 0.71 15.82
C VAL A 184 -7.81 2.15 15.34
N VAL A 185 -8.80 2.49 14.52
CA VAL A 185 -9.02 3.83 14.00
C VAL A 185 -10.36 4.35 14.52
N ASN A 186 -10.36 5.56 15.06
CA ASN A 186 -11.61 6.26 15.36
C ASN A 186 -12.13 6.98 14.12
N GLU A 187 -13.24 6.48 13.58
CA GLU A 187 -14.00 7.10 12.50
C GLU A 187 -15.42 7.47 12.93
N SER A 188 -15.68 7.46 14.23
CA SER A 188 -16.95 7.92 14.78
C SER A 188 -17.03 9.44 14.76
N ASP A 189 -18.26 9.96 14.79
CA ASP A 189 -18.49 11.41 14.96
C ASP A 189 -18.21 11.85 16.41
N ILE A 190 -17.84 10.92 17.29
CA ILE A 190 -17.65 11.12 18.72
C ILE A 190 -16.18 11.34 19.00
N LYS A 191 -15.92 12.38 19.80
CA LYS A 191 -14.56 12.67 20.27
C LYS A 191 -14.17 11.72 21.40
N LEU A 192 -13.20 10.87 21.12
CA LEU A 192 -12.59 9.96 22.08
C LEU A 192 -11.31 10.58 22.68
N THR A 193 -11.04 10.28 23.95
CA THR A 193 -9.88 10.71 24.72
C THR A 193 -8.95 9.56 25.10
N SER A 194 -9.43 8.31 25.02
CA SER A 194 -8.59 7.12 25.22
C SER A 194 -9.15 5.94 24.43
N ILE A 195 -8.27 5.03 23.99
CA ILE A 195 -8.63 3.74 23.40
C ILE A 195 -7.65 2.70 23.97
N GLU A 196 -8.18 1.64 24.55
CA GLU A 196 -7.44 0.49 25.07
C GLU A 196 -7.99 -0.78 24.42
N ILE A 197 -7.10 -1.69 24.05
CA ILE A 197 -7.45 -2.99 23.47
C ILE A 197 -6.90 -4.08 24.36
N LEU A 198 -7.79 -4.98 24.78
CA LEU A 198 -7.46 -6.16 25.58
C LEU A 198 -7.93 -7.38 24.80
N ALA A 199 -7.16 -8.47 24.81
CA ALA A 199 -7.70 -9.76 24.41
C ALA A 199 -8.10 -10.50 25.68
N THR A 200 -9.37 -10.85 25.76
CA THR A 200 -9.98 -11.30 27.02
C THR A 200 -9.76 -12.78 27.28
N ASN A 201 -9.41 -13.54 26.25
CA ASN A 201 -9.16 -14.97 26.31
C ASN A 201 -7.69 -15.34 26.02
N GLU A 202 -6.78 -14.36 26.06
CA GLU A 202 -5.35 -14.52 25.82
C GLU A 202 -4.53 -14.07 27.01
N ASP A 203 -3.62 -14.92 27.48
CA ASP A 203 -2.72 -14.58 28.59
C ASP A 203 -1.61 -13.58 28.16
N LYS A 204 -1.46 -13.30 26.87
CA LYS A 204 -0.29 -12.61 26.29
C LYS A 204 -0.57 -11.33 25.52
N PHE A 205 -1.80 -10.81 25.55
CA PHE A 205 -2.14 -9.61 24.77
C PHE A 205 -2.77 -8.53 25.64
N ASP A 206 -1.98 -7.47 25.86
CA ASP A 206 -2.44 -6.21 26.42
C ASP A 206 -1.88 -5.07 25.56
N GLY A 207 -2.76 -4.36 24.85
CA GLY A 207 -2.44 -3.24 23.98
C GLY A 207 -3.06 -1.95 24.50
N LYS A 208 -2.31 -1.17 25.29
CA LYS A 208 -2.82 0.06 25.91
C LYS A 208 -2.19 1.31 25.30
N ILE A 209 -3.00 2.21 24.72
CA ILE A 209 -2.57 3.59 24.42
C ILE A 209 -3.38 4.58 25.24
N LYS A 210 -2.67 5.35 26.08
CA LYS A 210 -3.20 6.56 26.69
C LYS A 210 -2.76 7.75 25.84
N SER A 211 -3.70 8.46 25.20
CA SER A 211 -3.37 9.65 24.41
C SER A 211 -4.43 10.73 24.54
N GLU A 212 -4.06 11.89 25.08
CA GLU A 212 -4.91 13.07 25.20
C GLU A 212 -5.35 13.67 23.85
N ARG A 213 -4.88 13.14 22.70
CA ARG A 213 -5.19 13.63 21.35
C ARG A 213 -5.41 12.48 20.34
N LEU A 214 -6.43 11.68 20.57
CA LEU A 214 -6.87 10.59 19.69
C LEU A 214 -7.66 11.03 18.44
N SER A 215 -7.68 12.32 18.09
CA SER A 215 -8.67 12.77 17.10
C SER A 215 -8.43 12.27 15.67
N LYS A 216 -7.25 11.71 15.30
CA LYS A 216 -6.99 11.18 13.93
C LYS A 216 -5.89 10.11 13.78
N SER A 217 -5.16 9.73 14.83
CA SER A 217 -4.03 8.79 14.69
C SER A 217 -4.45 7.36 15.06
N PRO A 218 -4.10 6.36 14.25
CA PRO A 218 -4.38 4.96 14.56
C PRO A 218 -3.65 4.50 15.82
N LEU A 219 -4.31 3.66 16.62
CA LEU A 219 -3.69 2.85 17.66
C LEU A 219 -3.24 1.54 17.03
N ILE A 220 -1.95 1.21 17.10
CA ILE A 220 -1.45 -0.10 16.65
C ILE A 220 -1.02 -0.90 17.89
N ALA A 221 -1.73 -1.97 18.20
CA ALA A 221 -1.34 -2.98 19.19
C ALA A 221 -0.70 -4.17 18.49
N LYS A 222 0.25 -4.85 19.13
CA LYS A 222 0.93 -6.04 18.58
C LYS A 222 0.88 -7.20 19.57
N MET A 223 0.72 -8.42 19.05
CA MET A 223 0.64 -9.69 19.75
C MET A 223 1.67 -10.65 19.16
N GLU A 224 2.31 -11.46 20.00
CA GLU A 224 2.95 -12.69 19.55
C GLU A 224 1.92 -13.81 19.52
N VAL A 225 1.83 -14.51 18.39
CA VAL A 225 0.86 -15.57 18.13
C VAL A 225 1.60 -16.87 17.88
N ASN A 226 1.26 -17.89 18.67
CA ASN A 226 1.73 -19.23 18.39
C ASN A 226 0.92 -19.85 17.24
N ARG A 227 1.48 -19.83 16.02
CA ARG A 227 0.81 -20.35 14.82
C ARG A 227 0.84 -21.89 14.68
N SER A 228 1.24 -22.62 15.72
CA SER A 228 1.09 -24.09 15.75
C SER A 228 -0.36 -24.55 15.99
N GLU A 229 -1.21 -23.65 16.49
CA GLU A 229 -2.62 -23.93 16.77
C GLU A 229 -3.46 -23.56 15.54
N PHE A 230 -4.13 -24.54 14.94
CA PHE A 230 -5.08 -24.31 13.85
C PHE A 230 -6.42 -23.83 14.42
N HIS A 231 -7.01 -22.78 13.82
CA HIS A 231 -8.36 -22.27 14.13
C HIS A 231 -8.56 -21.85 15.58
N ARG A 232 -8.16 -20.61 15.88
CA ARG A 232 -8.34 -19.99 17.19
C ARG A 232 -9.25 -18.78 17.09
N VAL A 233 -10.21 -18.64 18.00
CA VAL A 233 -10.98 -17.41 18.13
C VAL A 233 -10.31 -16.57 19.22
N VAL A 234 -9.95 -15.33 18.89
CA VAL A 234 -9.47 -14.35 19.86
C VAL A 234 -10.58 -13.34 20.11
N GLU A 235 -10.93 -13.16 21.37
CA GLU A 235 -11.92 -12.21 21.83
C GLU A 235 -11.22 -10.91 22.23
N PHE A 236 -11.67 -9.79 21.67
CA PHE A 236 -11.12 -8.48 21.94
C PHE A 236 -12.16 -7.58 22.60
N GLN A 237 -11.68 -6.83 23.58
CA GLN A 237 -12.38 -5.76 24.25
C GLN A 237 -11.68 -4.45 23.93
N VAL A 238 -12.38 -3.55 23.22
CA VAL A 238 -11.93 -2.18 22.97
C VAL A 238 -12.64 -1.26 23.96
N ASN A 239 -11.90 -0.78 24.95
CA ASN A 239 -12.39 0.22 25.89
C ASN A 239 -12.09 1.61 25.33
N VAL A 240 -13.13 2.44 25.21
CA VAL A 240 -13.00 3.83 24.77
C VAL A 240 -13.41 4.77 25.89
N THR A 241 -12.64 5.82 26.09
CA THR A 241 -13.02 6.92 26.99
C THR A 241 -13.49 8.11 26.16
N LEU A 242 -14.66 8.64 26.49
CA LEU A 242 -15.25 9.80 25.83
C LEU A 242 -14.68 11.11 26.38
N ALA A 243 -14.99 12.23 25.72
CA ALA A 243 -14.58 13.56 26.14
C ALA A 243 -15.12 13.99 27.51
N ASP A 244 -16.25 13.43 27.95
CA ASP A 244 -16.86 13.67 29.27
C ASP A 244 -16.32 12.74 30.37
N GLY A 245 -15.37 11.85 30.03
CA GLY A 245 -14.80 10.86 30.94
C GLY A 245 -15.60 9.57 31.04
N THR A 246 -16.73 9.43 30.35
CA THR A 246 -17.50 8.19 30.32
C THR A 246 -16.69 7.10 29.61
N GLU A 247 -16.70 5.90 30.18
CA GLU A 247 -16.10 4.71 29.56
C GLU A 247 -17.16 3.90 28.84
N HIS A 248 -16.80 3.38 27.67
CA HIS A 248 -17.64 2.50 26.89
C HIS A 248 -16.83 1.33 26.37
N THR A 249 -17.42 0.14 26.42
CA THR A 249 -16.76 -1.10 26.05
C THR A 249 -17.39 -1.67 24.79
N LEU A 250 -16.55 -1.89 23.78
CA LEU A 250 -16.94 -2.51 22.52
C LEU A 250 -16.25 -3.87 22.43
N ASN A 251 -17.02 -4.94 22.26
CA ASN A 251 -16.49 -6.29 22.15
C ASN A 251 -16.54 -6.75 20.68
N ASP A 252 -15.50 -7.43 20.24
CA ASP A 252 -15.47 -8.10 18.95
C ASP A 252 -14.60 -9.36 19.02
N THR A 253 -14.68 -10.21 17.99
CA THR A 253 -13.89 -11.43 17.88
C THR A 253 -13.20 -11.50 16.52
N ILE A 254 -11.98 -12.02 16.51
CA ILE A 254 -11.26 -12.36 15.28
C ILE A 254 -11.08 -13.88 15.27
N LEU A 255 -11.34 -14.49 14.13
CA LEU A 255 -10.99 -15.88 13.90
C LEU A 255 -9.61 -15.93 13.24
N LEU A 256 -8.63 -16.45 13.97
CA LEU A 256 -7.32 -16.84 13.46
C LEU A 256 -7.42 -18.25 12.89
N ASP A 257 -7.88 -18.39 11.66
CA ASP A 257 -8.07 -19.69 10.99
C ASP A 257 -6.82 -20.21 10.25
N GLY A 258 -5.65 -19.64 10.54
CA GLY A 258 -4.39 -19.94 9.84
C GLY A 258 -4.34 -19.40 8.41
N ALA A 259 -5.46 -18.89 7.91
CA ALA A 259 -5.62 -18.26 6.60
C ALA A 259 -5.78 -16.75 6.79
N TYR A 260 -4.63 -16.07 6.78
CA TYR A 260 -4.46 -14.66 6.40
C TYR A 260 -4.48 -13.57 7.49
N GLU A 261 -3.62 -12.59 7.16
CA GLU A 261 -3.37 -11.28 7.74
C GLU A 261 -2.53 -11.26 9.03
N ASP A 262 -1.50 -10.42 9.02
CA ASP A 262 -0.73 -10.09 10.22
C ASP A 262 -1.20 -8.77 10.82
N LEU A 263 -2.18 -8.11 10.20
CA LEU A 263 -2.74 -6.85 10.62
C LEU A 263 -4.26 -6.88 10.43
N TYR A 264 -5.01 -6.65 11.51
CA TYR A 264 -6.45 -6.47 11.47
C TYR A 264 -6.81 -5.01 11.72
N LEU A 265 -7.76 -4.47 10.96
CA LEU A 265 -8.23 -3.10 11.11
C LEU A 265 -9.59 -3.04 11.80
N PHE A 266 -9.62 -2.42 12.97
CA PHE A 266 -10.81 -2.16 13.77
C PHE A 266 -11.21 -0.69 13.64
N ARG A 267 -12.35 -0.43 12.99
CA ARG A 267 -12.89 0.91 12.83
C ARG A 267 -13.97 1.14 13.88
N ILE A 268 -13.74 2.06 14.80
CA ILE A 268 -14.77 2.53 15.72
C ILE A 268 -15.64 3.52 14.95
N VAL A 269 -16.92 3.20 14.78
CA VAL A 269 -17.89 4.02 14.05
C VAL A 269 -19.13 4.28 14.88
N GLY A 270 -19.84 5.37 14.57
CA GLY A 270 -21.11 5.70 15.23
C GLY A 270 -21.30 7.21 15.37
N SER A 271 -22.57 7.64 15.41
CA SER A 271 -22.94 9.06 15.54
C SER A 271 -23.37 9.44 16.97
N SER A 272 -23.50 8.46 17.86
CA SER A 272 -23.93 8.62 19.26
C SER A 272 -23.41 7.46 20.09
N VAL A 273 -23.32 7.63 21.41
CA VAL A 273 -22.74 6.61 22.33
C VAL A 273 -23.44 5.26 22.17
N GLU A 274 -24.77 5.26 22.12
CA GLU A 274 -25.60 4.05 21.92
C GLU A 274 -25.41 3.38 20.55
N LYS A 275 -24.81 4.09 19.58
CA LYS A 275 -24.56 3.60 18.21
C LYS A 275 -23.08 3.31 17.95
N LEU A 276 -22.22 3.47 18.95
CA LEU A 276 -20.81 3.10 18.83
C LEU A 276 -20.70 1.60 18.62
N ARG A 277 -19.87 1.20 17.65
CA ARG A 277 -19.58 -0.20 17.34
C ARG A 277 -18.26 -0.32 16.60
N ILE A 278 -17.72 -1.52 16.58
CA ILE A 278 -16.54 -1.89 15.79
C ILE A 278 -17.02 -2.42 14.43
N LEU A 279 -16.34 -1.99 13.38
CA LEU A 279 -16.36 -2.64 12.07
C LEU A 279 -14.98 -3.19 11.77
N LYS A 280 -14.92 -4.47 11.40
CA LYS A 280 -13.70 -5.14 10.96
C LYS A 280 -13.54 -4.97 9.45
N LYS A 281 -12.33 -4.64 9.00
CA LYS A 281 -11.93 -4.73 7.59
C LYS A 281 -10.91 -5.84 7.45
#